data_AF-A0A7R7A6D8-F1
#
_entry.id   AF-A0A7R7A6D8-F1
#
_cell.length_a   1.000
_cell.length_b   1.000
_cell.length_c   1.000
_cell.angle_alpha   90.00
_cell.angle_beta   90.00
_cell.angle_gamma   90.00
#
_symmetry.space_group_name_H-M   'P 1'
#
loop_
_entity.id
_entity.type
_entity.pdbx_description
1 polymer ?
#
loop_
_entity_poly.entity_id
_entity_poly.type
_entity_poly.pdbx_seq_one_letter_code
_entity_poly.pdbx_strand_id
1 'polypeptide(L)' 'MDLEKIKKLHNSCQEQEHDLYSYLEKTLPELDIEERLKVMASILNEYLDEYEYNQKDKLKRQDYSITKFFPKK' A
#
# COMPACT_ATOMS: atom_id res chain seq x y z
N MET A 1 -11.32 7.04 6.56
CA MET A 1 -11.44 6.77 5.12
C MET A 1 -12.65 5.89 4.90
N ASP A 2 -13.48 6.16 3.90
CA ASP A 2 -14.60 5.30 3.54
C ASP A 2 -14.12 3.93 3.06
N LEU A 3 -14.76 2.86 3.55
CA LEU A 3 -14.48 1.47 3.15
C LEU A 3 -14.57 1.27 1.64
N GLU A 4 -15.47 1.98 0.96
CA GLU A 4 -15.58 1.93 -0.51
C GLU A 4 -14.34 2.46 -1.23
N LYS A 5 -13.68 3.49 -0.69
CA LYS A 5 -12.43 4.02 -1.27
C LYS A 5 -11.29 3.05 -1.06
N ILE A 6 -11.20 2.45 0.13
CA ILE A 6 -10.19 1.43 0.46
C ILE A 6 -10.35 0.23 -0.49
N LYS A 7 -11.57 -0.28 -0.67
CA LYS A 7 -11.86 -1.37 -1.59
C LYS A 7 -11.47 -1.05 -3.03
N LYS A 8 -11.75 0.17 -3.51
CA LYS A 8 -11.35 0.60 -4.86
C LYS A 8 -9.84 0.64 -5.03
N LEU A 9 -9.11 1.21 -4.05
CA LEU A 9 -7.65 1.27 -4.06
C LEU A 9 -7.04 -0.13 -4.00
N HIS A 10 -7.58 -1.00 -3.14
CA HIS A 10 -7.17 -2.39 -3.05
C HIS A 10 -7.36 -3.13 -4.37
N ASN A 11 -8.56 -3.13 -4.95
CA ASN A 11 -8.84 -3.81 -6.22
C ASN A 11 -7.93 -3.29 -7.35
N SER A 12 -7.77 -1.96 -7.45
CA SER A 12 -6.90 -1.37 -8.46
C SER A 12 -5.42 -1.70 -8.22
N CYS A 13 -4.99 -1.88 -6.98
CA CYS A 13 -3.64 -2.35 -6.65
C CYS A 13 -3.45 -3.83 -7.00
N GLN A 14 -4.47 -4.68 -6.82
CA GLN A 14 -4.42 -6.12 -7.17
C GLN A 14 -4.22 -6.34 -8.68
N GLU A 15 -4.73 -5.43 -9.51
CA GLU A 15 -4.54 -5.47 -10.97
C GLU A 15 -3.13 -5.00 -11.41
N GLN A 16 -2.32 -4.44 -10.51
CA GLN A 16 -0.99 -3.94 -10.80
C GLN A 16 0.12 -4.82 -10.24
N GLU A 17 1.23 -4.93 -10.95
CA GLU A 17 2.42 -5.67 -10.53
C GLU A 17 3.35 -4.82 -9.64
N HIS A 18 2.79 -3.92 -8.84
CA HIS A 18 3.52 -2.99 -8.00
C HIS A 18 3.20 -3.23 -6.52
N ASP A 19 4.14 -2.89 -5.64
CA ASP A 19 3.87 -2.93 -4.21
C ASP A 19 2.86 -1.85 -3.82
N LEU A 20 2.10 -2.12 -2.76
CA LEU A 20 1.01 -1.28 -2.27
C LEU A 20 1.46 0.16 -1.99
N TYR A 21 2.66 0.35 -1.42
CA TYR A 21 3.14 1.68 -1.12
C TYR A 21 3.51 2.45 -2.40
N SER A 22 4.24 1.82 -3.33
CA SER A 22 4.58 2.42 -4.62
C SER A 22 3.33 2.73 -5.47
N TYR A 23 2.28 1.89 -5.38
CA TYR A 23 0.99 2.17 -5.96
C TYR A 23 0.35 3.42 -5.34
N LEU A 24 0.34 3.52 -4.01
CA LEU A 24 -0.21 4.69 -3.31
C LEU A 24 0.60 5.96 -3.59
N GLU A 25 1.92 5.88 -3.74
CA GLU A 25 2.80 6.99 -4.14
C GLU A 25 2.44 7.54 -5.53
N LYS A 26 2.07 6.65 -6.48
CA LYS A 26 1.63 7.06 -7.82
C LYS A 26 0.18 7.56 -7.86
N THR A 27 -0.70 6.91 -7.13
CA THR A 27 -2.16 7.18 -7.15
C THR A 27 -2.52 8.40 -6.30
N LEU A 28 -1.81 8.62 -5.20
CA LEU A 28 -2.04 9.70 -4.24
C LEU A 28 -0.74 10.51 -4.01
N PRO A 29 -0.18 11.13 -5.07
CA PRO A 29 1.08 11.86 -4.96
C PRO A 29 0.95 13.14 -4.12
N GLU A 30 -0.27 13.65 -3.96
CA GLU A 30 -0.61 14.82 -3.14
C GLU A 30 -0.51 14.56 -1.63
N LEU A 31 -0.62 13.30 -1.21
CA LEU A 31 -0.53 12.92 0.21
C LEU A 31 0.94 12.84 0.64
N ASP A 32 1.21 13.27 1.86
CA ASP A 32 2.51 13.05 2.48
C ASP A 32 2.75 11.56 2.81
N ILE A 33 3.98 11.23 3.22
CA ILE A 33 4.36 9.84 3.50
C ILE A 33 3.53 9.28 4.66
N GLU A 34 3.28 10.05 5.72
CA GLU A 34 2.53 9.59 6.88
C GLU A 34 1.06 9.34 6.52
N GLU A 35 0.46 10.24 5.74
CA GLU A 35 -0.89 10.04 5.22
C GLU A 35 -0.97 8.80 4.34
N ARG A 36 -0.03 8.61 3.40
CA ARG A 36 0.03 7.39 2.58
C ARG A 36 0.20 6.13 3.41
N LEU A 37 1.03 6.16 4.45
CA LEU A 37 1.18 5.04 5.38
C LEU A 37 -0.11 4.74 6.15
N LYS A 38 -0.89 5.75 6.52
CA LYS A 38 -2.22 5.55 7.13
C LYS A 38 -3.20 4.90 6.15
N VAL A 39 -3.18 5.29 4.87
CA VAL A 39 -3.99 4.65 3.82
C VAL A 39 -3.57 3.19 3.65
N MET A 40 -2.26 2.96 3.53
CA MET A 40 -1.67 1.63 3.40
C MET A 40 -2.07 0.73 4.58
N ALA A 41 -1.96 1.23 5.81
CA ALA A 41 -2.37 0.50 7.01
C ALA A 41 -3.88 0.20 7.01
N SER A 42 -4.70 1.12 6.51
CA SER A 42 -6.15 0.90 6.40
C SER A 42 -6.49 -0.21 5.39
N ILE A 43 -5.78 -0.27 4.26
CA ILE A 43 -5.92 -1.35 3.27
C ILE A 43 -5.46 -2.68 3.87
N LEU A 44 -4.29 -2.69 4.50
CA LEU A 44 -3.74 -3.92 5.10
C LEU A 44 -4.60 -4.42 6.25
N ASN A 45 -5.18 -3.55 7.08
CA ASN A 45 -6.06 -4.01 8.17
C ASN A 45 -7.25 -4.85 7.66
N GLU A 46 -7.77 -4.54 6.48
CA GLU A 46 -8.92 -5.24 5.89
C GLU A 46 -8.49 -6.39 4.96
N TYR A 47 -7.34 -6.26 4.29
CA TYR A 47 -6.96 -7.11 3.16
C TYR A 47 -5.56 -7.73 3.28
N LEU A 48 -4.93 -7.73 4.47
CA LEU A 48 -3.56 -8.25 4.66
C LEU A 48 -3.37 -9.66 4.08
N ASP A 49 -4.38 -10.52 4.21
CA ASP A 49 -4.35 -11.90 3.71
C ASP A 49 -4.22 -11.99 2.19
N GLU A 50 -4.56 -10.93 1.45
CA GLU A 50 -4.42 -10.82 -0.01
C GLU A 50 -3.10 -10.17 -0.45
N TYR A 51 -2.21 -9.89 0.51
CA TYR A 51 -0.87 -9.37 0.24
C TYR A 51 0.21 -10.31 0.77
N GLU A 52 1.26 -10.46 -0.02
CA GLU A 52 2.51 -11.11 0.34
C GLU A 52 3.59 -10.04 0.54
N TYR A 53 4.38 -10.20 1.61
CA TYR A 53 5.43 -9.25 1.95
C TYR A 53 6.67 -10.00 2.38
N ASN A 54 7.83 -9.46 2.02
CA ASN A 54 9.11 -9.94 2.50
C ASN A 54 9.67 -8.94 3.50
N GLN A 55 9.86 -9.35 4.74
CA GLN A 55 10.41 -8.47 5.79
C GLN A 55 11.80 -7.91 5.45
N LYS A 56 12.53 -8.54 4.53
CA LYS A 56 13.83 -8.05 4.04
C LYS A 56 13.68 -7.07 2.87
N ASP A 57 12.57 -7.09 2.15
CA ASP A 57 12.31 -6.16 1.04
C ASP A 57 11.64 -4.90 1.58
N LYS A 58 12.49 -3.91 1.88
CA LYS A 58 12.08 -2.62 2.40
C LYS A 58 12.46 -1.51 1.43
N LEU A 59 11.51 -0.61 1.21
CA LEU A 59 11.73 0.66 0.55
C LEU A 59 12.21 1.68 1.58
N LYS A 60 13.29 2.40 1.29
CA LYS A 60 13.69 3.57 2.08
C LYS A 60 13.16 4.84 1.41
N ARG A 61 12.43 5.64 2.18
CA ARG A 61 11.86 6.93 1.74
C ARG A 61 12.03 7.94 2.86
N GLN A 62 12.82 8.98 2.62
CA GLN A 62 13.18 9.97 3.65
C GLN A 62 13.67 9.25 4.91
N ASP A 63 13.01 9.45 6.05
CA ASP A 63 13.33 8.85 7.34
C ASP A 63 12.60 7.50 7.60
N TYR A 64 11.83 7.01 6.63
CA TYR A 64 11.00 5.80 6.77
C TYR A 64 11.62 4.58 6.08
N SER A 65 11.48 3.42 6.74
CA SER A 65 11.74 2.10 6.15
C SER A 65 10.41 1.35 6.02
N ILE A 66 9.92 1.26 4.79
CA ILE A 66 8.57 0.80 4.46
C ILE A 66 8.68 -0.61 3.87
N THR A 67 8.07 -1.59 4.52
CA THR A 67 8.01 -2.95 3.98
C THR A 67 7.15 -2.96 2.72
N LYS A 68 7.60 -3.65 1.66
CA LYS A 68 6.80 -3.79 0.44
C LYS A 68 5.79 -4.91 0.60
N PHE A 69 4.54 -4.60 0.27
CA PHE A 69 3.42 -5.55 0.24
C PHE A 69 2.97 -5.67 -1.20
N PHE A 70 3.10 -6.85 -1.79
CA PHE A 70 2.66 -7.15 -3.15
C PHE A 70 1.34 -7.92 -3.11
N PRO A 71 0.41 -7.65 -4.03
CA PRO A 71 -0.81 -8.44 -4.13
C PRO A 71 -0.48 -9.91 -4.43
N LYS A 72 -1.14 -10.85 -3.73
CA LYS A 72 -1.05 -12.28 -4.02
C LYS A 72 -1.77 -12.57 -5.34
N LYS A 73 -1.13 -13.26 -6.28
CA LYS A 73 -1.76 -13.73 -7.52
C LYS A 73 -2.43 -15.09 -7.31
#